data_AF-A0AA38MQD5-F1
#
_entry.id   AF-A0AA38MQD5-F1
#
_cell.length_a   1.000
_cell.length_b   1.000
_cell.length_c   1.000
_cell.angle_alpha   90.00
_cell.angle_beta   90.00
_cell.angle_gamma   90.00
#
_symmetry.space_group_name_H-M   'P 1'
#
loop_
_entity.id
_entity.type
_entity.pdbx_description
1 polymer ?
#
loop_
_entity_poly.entity_id
_entity_poly.type
_entity_poly.pdbx_seq_one_letter_code
_entity_poly.pdbx_strand_id
1 'polypeptide(L)' 'LVPGHYIIRNGDNIVSQHFAEDRSLLPKKVVLAPCDRQYIWIFEKTGENEYIINSYGSQTARIDQGVFVILMDLEPTN' A
#
# COMPACT_ATOMS: atom_id res chain seq x y z
N LEU A 1 -2.04 -16.83 0.42
CA LEU A 1 -1.06 -16.36 -0.58
C LEU A 1 0.36 -16.73 -0.11
N VAL A 2 1.34 -16.96 -0.98
CA VAL A 2 2.74 -17.09 -0.51
C VAL A 2 3.27 -15.68 -0.22
N PRO A 3 3.97 -15.41 0.90
CA PRO A 3 4.60 -14.10 1.11
C PRO A 3 5.54 -13.73 -0.05
N GLY A 4 5.60 -12.46 -0.43
CA GLY A 4 6.48 -12.03 -1.53
C GLY A 4 6.00 -10.80 -2.28
N HIS A 5 6.53 -10.63 -3.49
CA HIS A 5 6.28 -9.47 -4.35
C HIS A 5 5.13 -9.72 -5.33
N TYR A 6 4.17 -8.80 -5.37
CA TYR A 6 2.97 -8.92 -6.18
C TYR A 6 2.66 -7.62 -6.91
N ILE A 7 2.04 -7.75 -8.08
CA ILE A 7 1.34 -6.66 -8.75
C ILE A 7 -0.16 -6.89 -8.50
N ILE A 8 -0.84 -5.87 -7.98
CA ILE A 8 -2.29 -5.93 -7.73
C ILE A 8 -2.98 -5.17 -8.87
N ARG A 9 -4.01 -5.79 -9.47
CA ARG A 9 -4.78 -5.24 -10.59
C ARG A 9 -6.27 -5.23 -10.30
N ASN A 10 -6.97 -4.26 -10.89
CA ASN A 10 -8.43 -4.22 -10.97
C ASN A 10 -8.84 -3.91 -12.41
N GLY A 11 -9.20 -4.96 -13.17
CA GLY A 11 -9.36 -4.87 -14.62
C GLY A 11 -8.07 -4.42 -15.29
N ASP A 12 -8.17 -3.37 -16.11
CA ASP A 12 -7.03 -2.77 -16.82
C ASP A 12 -6.21 -1.82 -15.96
N ASN A 13 -6.64 -1.53 -14.73
CA ASN A 13 -5.93 -0.63 -13.82
C ASN A 13 -4.99 -1.39 -12.89
N ILE A 14 -3.89 -0.74 -12.53
CA ILE A 14 -2.99 -1.17 -11.46
C ILE A 14 -3.40 -0.48 -10.15
N VAL A 15 -3.20 -1.16 -9.02
CA VAL A 15 -3.27 -0.54 -7.70
C VAL A 15 -1.88 0.01 -7.37
N SER A 16 -1.77 1.32 -7.11
CA SER A 16 -0.49 2.01 -6.91
C SER A 16 -0.62 3.23 -5.99
N GLN A 17 0.47 3.96 -5.80
CA GLN A 17 0.45 5.36 -5.31
C GLN A 17 0.42 6.34 -6.50
N HIS A 18 0.26 7.63 -6.24
CA HIS A 18 0.38 8.66 -7.28
C HIS A 18 1.82 8.75 -7.80
N PHE A 19 2.01 9.12 -9.07
CA PHE A 19 3.36 9.29 -9.64
C PHE A 19 4.13 10.44 -8.98
N ALA A 20 3.45 11.52 -8.65
CA ALA A 20 3.99 12.65 -7.94
C ALA A 20 3.19 12.84 -6.66
N GLU A 21 3.90 12.88 -5.54
CA GLU A 21 3.34 13.14 -4.22
C GLU A 21 4.08 14.33 -3.59
N ASP A 22 3.39 15.03 -2.70
CA ASP A 22 4.07 16.01 -1.87
C ASP A 22 5.07 15.32 -0.92
N ARG A 23 6.00 16.10 -0.38
CA ARG A 23 7.05 15.61 0.54
C ARG A 23 6.59 15.49 2.00
N SER A 24 5.28 15.63 2.27
CA SER A 24 4.78 15.45 3.63
C SER A 24 4.84 13.97 4.02
N LEU A 25 4.89 13.70 5.33
CA LEU A 25 4.74 12.35 5.87
C LEU A 25 3.27 11.98 6.09
N LEU A 26 2.33 12.77 5.55
CA LEU A 26 0.91 12.43 5.61
C LEU A 26 0.66 11.10 4.88
N PRO A 27 -0.34 10.31 5.33
CA PRO A 27 -0.74 9.08 4.65
C PRO A 27 -0.96 9.30 3.15
N LYS A 28 -0.38 8.43 2.34
CA LYS A 28 -0.44 8.52 0.89
C LYS A 28 -1.51 7.61 0.34
N LYS A 29 -2.42 8.16 -0.45
CA LYS A 29 -3.61 7.43 -0.89
C LYS A 29 -3.21 6.36 -1.91
N VAL A 30 -3.71 5.13 -1.69
CA VAL A 30 -3.66 4.09 -2.71
C VAL A 30 -4.74 4.37 -3.75
N VAL A 31 -4.34 4.37 -5.02
CA VAL A 31 -5.17 4.72 -6.16
C VAL A 31 -5.16 3.65 -7.23
N LEU A 32 -6.15 3.72 -8.12
CA LEU A 32 -6.15 2.98 -9.37
C LEU A 32 -5.59 3.88 -10.47
N ALA A 33 -4.60 3.38 -11.20
CA ALA A 33 -4.00 4.08 -12.33
C ALA A 33 -4.03 3.21 -13.60
N PRO A 34 -4.10 3.82 -14.80
CA PRO A 34 -3.90 3.11 -16.06
C PRO A 34 -2.55 2.38 -16.11
N CYS A 35 -2.49 1.30 -16.90
CA CYS A 35 -1.41 0.31 -16.95
C CYS A 35 -0.12 0.83 -17.63
N ASP A 36 0.48 1.88 -17.08
CA ASP A 36 1.63 2.53 -17.70
C ASP A 36 2.94 2.04 -17.06
N ARG A 37 2.87 1.53 -15.82
CA ARG A 37 4.01 1.10 -15.00
C ARG A 37 3.64 -0.06 -14.10
N GLN A 38 4.62 -0.88 -13.72
CA GLN A 38 4.42 -1.90 -12.69
C GLN A 38 4.66 -1.28 -11.31
N TYR A 39 3.75 -1.56 -10.38
CA TYR A 39 3.87 -1.17 -8.98
C TYR A 39 3.93 -2.43 -8.13
N ILE A 40 5.01 -2.59 -7.37
CA ILE A 40 5.27 -3.81 -6.60
C ILE A 40 4.78 -3.60 -5.17
N TRP A 41 3.91 -4.50 -4.73
CA TRP A 41 3.46 -4.65 -3.36
C TRP A 41 4.19 -5.81 -2.70
N ILE A 42 4.53 -5.67 -1.43
CA ILE A 42 5.17 -6.71 -0.64
C ILE A 42 4.13 -7.27 0.34
N PHE A 43 3.86 -8.57 0.26
CA PHE A 43 2.96 -9.26 1.18
C PHE A 43 3.79 -10.02 2.21
N GLU A 44 3.64 -9.64 3.47
CA GLU A 44 4.30 -10.28 4.62
C GLU A 44 3.25 -11.02 5.45
N LYS A 45 3.50 -12.27 5.81
CA LYS A 45 2.56 -13.06 6.60
C LYS A 45 2.77 -12.79 8.09
N THR A 46 1.70 -12.43 8.79
CA THR A 46 1.71 -12.16 10.24
C THR A 46 0.95 -13.19 11.05
N GLY A 47 0.05 -13.93 10.42
CA GLY A 47 -0.76 -14.98 11.04
C GLY A 47 -1.19 -16.02 10.01
N GLU A 48 -1.99 -17.01 10.41
CA GLU A 48 -2.37 -18.13 9.52
C GLU A 48 -3.01 -17.64 8.20
N ASN A 49 -3.88 -16.62 8.31
CA ASN A 49 -4.61 -16.00 7.20
C ASN A 49 -4.47 -14.46 7.18
N GLU A 50 -3.45 -13.93 7.85
CA GLU A 50 -3.25 -12.49 8.00
C GLU A 50 -1.96 -12.06 7.30
N TYR A 51 -2.05 -10.92 6.62
CA TYR A 51 -0.95 -10.32 5.89
C TYR A 51 -0.89 -8.83 6.14
N ILE A 52 0.34 -8.34 6.24
CA ILE A 52 0.65 -6.92 6.07
C ILE A 52 1.00 -6.73 4.60
N ILE A 53 0.44 -5.67 4.01
CA ILE A 53 0.73 -5.27 2.63
C ILE A 53 1.53 -3.98 2.69
N ASN A 54 2.76 -4.04 2.19
CA ASN A 54 3.71 -2.93 2.20
C ASN A 54 3.93 -2.39 0.78
N SER A 55 4.26 -1.11 0.73
CA SER A 55 4.82 -0.47 -0.44
C SER A 55 6.11 0.27 -0.05
N TYR A 56 7.21 -0.03 -0.73
CA TYR A 56 8.53 0.61 -0.52
C TYR A 56 8.95 0.75 0.96
N GLY A 57 8.62 -0.25 1.80
CA GLY A 57 8.98 -0.27 3.22
C GLY A 57 7.96 0.37 4.17
N SER A 58 6.83 0.85 3.65
CA SER A 58 5.74 1.44 4.46
C SER A 58 4.48 0.59 4.39
N GLN A 59 3.83 0.43 5.54
CA GLN A 59 2.62 -0.38 5.67
C GLN A 59 1.40 0.32 5.10
N THR A 60 0.40 -0.48 4.70
CA THR A 60 -0.91 0.06 4.36
C THR A 60 -1.89 -0.06 5.51
N ALA A 61 -2.78 0.91 5.63
CA ALA A 61 -3.91 0.87 6.55
C ALA A 61 -5.17 1.40 5.89
N ARG A 62 -6.32 0.99 6.41
CA ARG A 62 -7.60 1.61 6.08
C ARG A 62 -7.77 2.88 6.90
N ILE A 63 -7.98 4.00 6.23
CA ILE A 63 -8.38 5.27 6.85
C ILE A 63 -9.71 5.66 6.19
N ASP A 64 -10.77 5.80 6.99
CA ASP A 64 -12.14 6.02 6.53
C ASP A 64 -12.60 4.98 5.48
N GLN A 65 -12.88 5.45 4.26
CA GLN A 65 -13.31 4.66 3.11
C GLN A 65 -12.16 4.38 2.12
N GLY A 66 -10.92 4.74 2.46
CA GLY A 66 -9.75 4.56 1.60
C GLY A 66 -8.69 3.65 2.20
N VAL A 67 -7.76 3.23 1.34
CA VAL A 67 -6.52 2.55 1.74
C VAL A 67 -5.37 3.52 1.52
N PHE A 68 -4.47 3.60 2.50
CA PHE A 68 -3.36 4.54 2.50
C PHE A 68 -2.07 3.83 2.90
N VAL A 69 -0.96 4.26 2.32
CA VAL A 69 0.39 3.94 2.77
C VAL A 69 0.73 4.90 3.91
N ILE A 70 1.13 4.34 5.05
CA ILE A 70 1.43 5.07 6.28
C ILE A 70 2.93 5.31 6.35
N LEU A 71 3.34 6.58 6.24
CA LEU A 71 4.75 6.98 6.22
C LEU A 71 5.31 7.36 7.59
N MET A 72 4.45 7.50 8.60
CA MET A 72 4.85 7.80 9.98
C MET A 72 4.60 6.58 10.86
N ASP A 73 5.58 6.27 11.72
CA ASP A 73 5.33 5.40 12.86
C ASP A 73 4.36 6.14 13.78
N LEU A 74 3.08 5.76 13.75
CA LEU A 74 2.13 6.16 14.77
C LEU A 74 2.53 5.41 16.05
N GLU A 75 3.28 6.07 16.93
CA GLU A 75 3.36 5.60 18.31
C GLU A 75 1.92 5.54 18.86
N PRO A 76 1.47 4.39 19.40
CA PRO A 76 0.16 4.32 20.02
C PRO A 76 0.13 5.33 21.17
N THR A 77 -0.77 6.29 21.09
CA THR A 77 -1.04 7.21 22.19
C THR A 77 -1.69 6.39 23.32
N ASN A 78 -0.96 6.22 24.42
CA ASN A 78 -1.45 5.62 25.66
C ASN A 78 -2.61 6.42 26.26
#